data_AF-A0A0H0XS65-F1
#
_entry.id   AF-A0A0H0XS65-F1
#
_cell.length_a   1.000
_cell.length_b   1.000
_cell.length_c   1.000
_cell.angle_alpha   90.00
_cell.angle_beta   90.00
_cell.angle_gamma   90.00
#
_symmetry.space_group_name_H-M   'P 1'
#
loop_
_entity.id
_entity.type
_entity.pdbx_description
1 polymer ?
#
loop_
_entity_poly.entity_id
_entity_poly.type
_entity_poly.pdbx_seq_one_letter_code
_entity_poly.pdbx_strand_id
1 'polypeptide(L)'
;MKKIIAVASAAVLGLSVAACDSAAENEMEDQAEEMEDSMDAEIDAMEDAGEITDDQADAMEDAVDEDAEAMEEAADTMDAEPS
;
A
#
# COMPACT_ATOMS: atom_id res chain seq x y z
N MET A 1 -50.24 25.21 8.63
CA MET A 1 -48.93 24.73 9.12
C MET A 1 -48.61 23.42 8.40
N LYS A 2 -47.68 23.42 7.42
CA LYS A 2 -47.27 22.20 6.71
C LYS A 2 -46.41 21.36 7.67
N LYS A 3 -46.86 20.15 7.99
CA LYS A 3 -46.05 19.13 8.67
C LYS A 3 -45.51 18.18 7.61
N ILE A 4 -44.33 18.51 7.12
CA ILE A 4 -43.43 17.65 6.37
C ILE A 4 -42.11 18.02 7.05
N ILE A 5 -41.42 17.11 7.73
CA ILE A 5 -40.49 16.18 7.11
C ILE A 5 -40.27 15.04 8.11
N ALA A 6 -40.68 13.85 7.71
CA ALA A 6 -40.11 12.60 8.21
C ALA A 6 -39.07 12.17 7.17
N VAL A 7 -37.79 12.28 7.51
CA VAL A 7 -36.66 11.67 6.81
C VAL A 7 -35.75 11.23 7.96
N ALA A 8 -35.84 9.99 8.43
CA ALA A 8 -35.19 8.81 7.83
C ALA A 8 -33.67 8.98 7.67
N SER A 9 -32.98 9.47 8.72
CA SER A 9 -31.51 9.44 8.82
C SER A 9 -31.01 8.05 9.23
N ALA A 10 -31.32 7.03 8.45
CA ALA A 10 -30.78 5.67 8.60
C ALA A 10 -29.99 5.24 7.35
N ALA A 11 -29.33 6.21 6.69
CA ALA A 11 -28.54 6.00 5.49
C ALA A 11 -27.03 6.19 5.72
N VAL A 12 -26.56 6.13 6.98
CA VAL A 12 -25.13 6.30 7.33
C VAL A 12 -24.43 4.97 7.66
N LEU A 13 -25.14 3.84 7.61
CA LEU A 13 -24.52 2.52 7.84
C LEU A 13 -24.15 1.76 6.55
N GLY A 14 -24.25 2.42 5.38
CA GLY A 14 -24.02 1.79 4.08
C GLY A 14 -22.74 2.26 3.36
N LEU A 15 -21.93 3.10 4.00
CA LEU A 15 -20.76 3.75 3.39
C LEU A 15 -19.46 3.46 4.18
N SER A 16 -19.37 2.31 4.83
CA SER A 16 -18.24 1.96 5.69
C SER A 16 -17.65 0.57 5.40
N VAL A 17 -17.93 0.02 4.20
CA VAL A 17 -17.38 -1.28 3.75
C VAL A 17 -16.71 -1.16 2.37
N ALA A 18 -16.65 0.05 1.80
CA ALA A 18 -15.91 0.34 0.56
C ALA A 18 -14.80 1.38 0.80
N ALA A 19 -14.43 1.59 2.06
CA ALA A 19 -13.30 2.45 2.46
C ALA A 19 -12.05 1.59 2.72
N CYS A 20 -12.21 0.41 3.35
CA CYS A 20 -11.14 -0.57 3.62
C CYS A 20 -10.52 -1.29 2.42
N ASP A 21 -10.53 -0.64 1.27
CA ASP A 21 -9.91 -1.05 0.01
C ASP A 21 -9.94 0.20 -0.88
N SER A 22 -9.28 1.26 -0.40
CA SER A 22 -9.39 2.57 -1.03
C SER A 22 -8.55 2.59 -2.31
N ALA A 23 -8.99 3.31 -3.35
CA ALA A 23 -8.20 3.41 -4.58
C ALA A 23 -6.81 4.03 -4.33
N ALA A 24 -6.61 4.74 -3.22
CA ALA A 24 -5.34 5.34 -2.84
C ALA A 24 -4.41 4.37 -2.08
N GLU A 25 -4.98 3.47 -1.29
CA GLU A 25 -4.28 2.35 -0.63
C GLU A 25 -3.71 1.41 -1.70
N ASN A 26 -4.57 0.90 -2.59
CA ASN A 26 -4.13 0.04 -3.70
C ASN A 26 -3.07 0.72 -4.59
N GLU A 27 -3.24 2.01 -4.91
CA GLU A 27 -2.25 2.70 -5.75
C GLU A 27 -0.91 2.89 -5.03
N MET A 28 -0.89 2.93 -3.70
CA MET A 28 0.34 3.00 -2.91
C MET A 28 0.98 1.61 -2.75
N GLU A 29 0.19 0.56 -2.52
CA GLU A 29 0.64 -0.84 -2.52
C GLU A 29 1.21 -1.24 -3.90
N ASP A 30 0.48 -0.96 -4.99
CA ASP A 30 0.93 -1.22 -6.37
C ASP A 30 2.27 -0.52 -6.66
N GLN A 31 2.50 0.67 -6.10
CA GLN A 31 3.77 1.40 -6.25
C GLN A 31 4.89 0.80 -5.39
N ALA A 32 4.58 0.24 -4.23
CA ALA A 32 5.54 -0.45 -3.38
C ALA A 32 5.99 -1.75 -4.05
N GLU A 33 5.04 -2.57 -4.54
CA GLU A 33 5.32 -3.80 -5.30
C GLU A 33 6.14 -3.50 -6.57
N GLU A 34 5.75 -2.50 -7.38
CA GLU A 34 6.49 -2.17 -8.60
C GLU A 34 7.91 -1.64 -8.30
N MET A 35 8.11 -0.99 -7.15
CA MET A 35 9.43 -0.56 -6.69
C MET A 35 10.29 -1.76 -6.27
N GLU A 36 9.76 -2.66 -5.44
CA GLU A 36 10.42 -3.90 -5.00
C GLU A 36 10.87 -4.72 -6.21
N ASP A 37 9.93 -5.09 -7.10
CA ASP A 37 10.19 -5.84 -8.32
C ASP A 37 11.30 -5.21 -9.18
N SER A 38 11.32 -3.87 -9.26
CA SER A 38 12.30 -3.14 -10.08
C SER A 38 13.70 -3.15 -9.47
N MET A 39 13.79 -3.05 -8.13
CA MET A 39 15.05 -3.02 -7.40
C MET A 39 15.64 -4.43 -7.30
N ASP A 40 14.83 -5.44 -7.04
CA ASP A 40 15.24 -6.85 -7.05
C ASP A 40 15.80 -7.24 -8.41
N ALA A 41 15.11 -6.89 -9.50
CA ALA A 41 15.63 -7.15 -10.84
C ALA A 41 16.97 -6.43 -11.13
N GLU A 42 17.22 -5.28 -10.52
CA GLU A 42 18.51 -4.57 -10.61
C GLU A 42 19.58 -5.25 -9.75
N ILE A 43 19.24 -5.71 -8.55
CA ILE A 43 20.13 -6.44 -7.63
C ILE A 43 20.55 -7.78 -8.25
N ASP A 44 19.60 -8.58 -8.73
CA ASP A 44 19.83 -9.81 -9.49
C ASP A 44 20.79 -9.57 -10.65
N ALA A 45 20.57 -8.49 -11.42
CA ALA A 45 21.43 -8.17 -12.55
C ALA A 45 22.86 -7.80 -12.11
N MET A 46 23.02 -7.14 -10.96
CA MET A 46 24.34 -6.85 -10.37
C MET A 46 25.02 -8.12 -9.85
N GLU A 47 24.26 -9.05 -9.25
CA GLU A 47 24.78 -10.34 -8.80
C GLU A 47 25.26 -11.20 -9.98
N ASP A 48 24.42 -11.34 -11.01
CA ASP A 48 24.73 -12.06 -12.25
C ASP A 48 25.94 -11.44 -13.00
N ALA A 49 26.08 -10.12 -12.94
CA ALA A 49 27.25 -9.41 -13.47
C ALA A 49 28.52 -9.60 -12.63
N GLY A 50 28.40 -10.14 -11.41
CA GLY A 50 29.47 -10.31 -10.45
C GLY A 50 29.96 -8.99 -9.85
N GLU A 51 29.12 -7.95 -9.87
CA GLU A 51 29.42 -6.64 -9.27
C GLU A 51 29.25 -6.66 -7.75
N ILE A 52 28.33 -7.49 -7.26
CA ILE A 52 28.07 -7.76 -5.84
C ILE A 52 28.16 -9.27 -5.56
N THR A 53 28.37 -9.64 -4.30
CA THR A 53 28.28 -11.04 -3.85
C THR A 53 26.86 -11.40 -3.46
N ASP A 54 26.55 -12.69 -3.44
CA ASP A 54 25.33 -13.30 -2.84
C ASP A 54 24.98 -12.65 -1.48
N ASP A 55 25.89 -12.68 -0.48
CA ASP A 55 25.69 -12.00 0.82
C ASP A 55 25.38 -10.47 0.75
N GLN A 56 25.74 -9.80 -0.35
CA GLN A 56 25.46 -8.38 -0.56
C GLN A 56 24.14 -8.17 -1.29
N ALA A 57 23.76 -9.07 -2.20
CA ALA A 57 22.45 -9.10 -2.83
C ALA A 57 21.37 -9.35 -1.77
N ASP A 58 21.55 -10.38 -0.94
CA ASP A 58 20.66 -10.69 0.20
C ASP A 58 20.42 -9.45 1.10
N ALA A 59 21.50 -8.75 1.46
CA ALA A 59 21.40 -7.59 2.34
C ALA A 59 20.77 -6.35 1.65
N MET A 60 20.78 -6.31 0.32
CA MET A 60 20.13 -5.26 -0.46
C MET A 60 18.65 -5.59 -0.66
N GLU A 61 18.31 -6.83 -1.00
CA GLU A 61 16.93 -7.34 -1.07
C GLU A 61 16.22 -7.16 0.28
N ASP A 62 16.83 -7.60 1.39
CA ASP A 62 16.30 -7.39 2.75
C ASP A 62 15.97 -5.90 3.04
N ALA A 63 16.77 -4.97 2.50
CA ALA A 63 16.55 -3.54 2.70
C ALA A 63 15.46 -2.97 1.79
N VAL A 64 15.29 -3.54 0.59
CA VAL A 64 14.20 -3.19 -0.34
C VAL A 64 12.89 -3.69 0.22
N ASP A 65 12.83 -4.93 0.72
CA ASP A 65 11.68 -5.52 1.42
C ASP A 65 11.26 -4.65 2.61
N GLU A 66 12.20 -4.25 3.48
CA GLU A 66 11.88 -3.38 4.62
C GLU A 66 11.29 -2.02 4.19
N ASP A 67 11.77 -1.45 3.09
CA ASP A 67 11.25 -0.19 2.55
C ASP A 67 9.86 -0.38 1.91
N ALA A 68 9.62 -1.48 1.19
CA ALA A 68 8.33 -1.83 0.60
C ALA A 68 7.28 -2.09 1.69
N GLU A 69 7.59 -2.91 2.70
CA GLU A 69 6.74 -3.15 3.87
C GLU A 69 6.39 -1.83 4.59
N ALA A 70 7.35 -0.90 4.70
CA ALA A 70 7.10 0.40 5.32
C ALA A 70 6.15 1.28 4.49
N MET A 71 6.15 1.15 3.16
CA MET A 71 5.20 1.83 2.28
C MET A 71 3.81 1.19 2.35
N GLU A 72 3.72 -0.13 2.39
CA GLU A 72 2.46 -0.86 2.57
C GLU A 72 1.80 -0.52 3.92
N GLU A 73 2.53 -0.57 5.02
CA GLU A 73 2.00 -0.18 6.34
C GLU A 73 1.54 1.29 6.36
N ALA A 74 2.24 2.17 5.64
CA ALA A 74 1.81 3.55 5.47
C ALA A 74 0.49 3.65 4.68
N ALA A 75 0.32 2.85 3.63
CA ALA A 75 -0.92 2.74 2.85
C ALA A 75 -2.09 2.26 3.71
N ASP A 76 -1.86 1.21 4.51
CA ASP A 76 -2.82 0.68 5.49
C ASP A 76 -3.29 1.75 6.49
N THR A 77 -2.37 2.58 6.98
CA THR A 77 -2.72 3.65 7.92
C THR A 77 -3.55 4.78 7.31
N MET A 78 -3.55 4.94 5.97
CA MET A 78 -4.37 5.94 5.27
C MET A 78 -5.86 5.59 5.27
N ASP A 79 -6.23 4.31 5.31
CA ASP A 79 -7.63 3.89 5.49
C ASP A 79 -8.08 3.93 6.95
N ALA A 80 -7.15 3.72 7.89
CA ALA A 80 -7.45 3.67 9.32
C ALA A 80 -7.79 5.05 9.96
N GLU A 81 -7.69 6.17 9.24
CA GLU A 81 -8.07 7.50 9.74
C GLU A 81 -9.54 7.85 9.44
N PRO A 82 -10.48 7.73 10.41
CA PRO A 82 -11.81 8.31 10.27
C PRO A 82 -11.73 9.84 10.32
N SER A 83 -12.19 10.51 9.24
CA SER A 83 -12.44 11.96 9.23
C SER A 83 -13.79 12.35 9.85
#